data_AF-A0A357Y812-F1
#
_entry.id   AF-A0A357Y812-F1
#
_cell.length_a   1.000
_cell.length_b   1.000
_cell.length_c   1.000
_cell.angle_alpha   90.00
_cell.angle_beta   90.00
_cell.angle_gamma   90.00
#
_symmetry.space_group_name_H-M   'P 1'
#
loop_
_entity.id
_entity.type
_entity.pdbx_description
1 polymer ?
#
loop_
_entity_poly.entity_id
_entity_poly.type
_entity_poly.pdbx_seq_one_letter_code
_entity_poly.pdbx_strand_id
1 'polypeptide(L)'
;MLNPLKRKILFWLSVLIFLALVPVTILYSLGWRLDDAWNLKRTGGLYVAADISGTEIFMDGELQKRTNLLQSGTFVDNLAPGKYRVAVLHENYLPWTKELKVFSQLVSEARALLVPRSTNGKVVLKGPFKEIKASFGEGLILLTEVREKRTFVHSYSPLEEKILKSELKQETEEEILRERLDSRESSKIVWDGAAKTLKASWLKETPFPYYFPAPEETLLAGKEVRNFEYFPKRRDVAIAAFDNGIWTVEFDSRGGRIIQPIYKGKSPDFVLFPGENQLYILDDGILIKASLFSQG
;
A
#
# COMPACT_ATOMS: atom_id res chain seq x y z
N MET A 1 61.38 20.02 -6.68
CA MET A 1 60.67 20.51 -5.48
C MET A 1 60.04 21.87 -5.80
N LEU A 2 58.76 22.08 -5.49
CA LEU A 2 58.09 23.37 -5.70
C LEU A 2 58.67 24.47 -4.79
N ASN A 3 58.96 25.63 -5.35
CA ASN A 3 59.40 26.84 -4.62
C ASN A 3 58.41 27.18 -3.48
N PRO A 4 58.88 27.53 -2.26
CA PRO A 4 58.02 27.88 -1.13
C PRO A 4 56.92 28.91 -1.44
N LEU A 5 57.17 29.90 -2.31
CA LEU A 5 56.17 30.86 -2.77
C LEU A 5 55.07 30.20 -3.60
N LYS A 6 55.43 29.31 -4.54
CA LYS A 6 54.48 28.57 -5.38
C LYS A 6 53.59 27.64 -4.54
N ARG A 7 54.13 27.04 -3.48
CA ARG A 7 53.35 26.22 -2.53
C ARG A 7 52.32 27.06 -1.77
N LYS A 8 52.70 28.25 -1.29
CA LYS A 8 51.78 29.18 -0.61
C LYS A 8 50.67 29.68 -1.54
N ILE A 9 50.99 30.01 -2.79
CA ILE A 9 50.01 30.43 -3.80
C ILE A 9 49.01 29.31 -4.07
N LEU A 10 49.48 28.09 -4.33
CA LEU A 10 48.60 26.94 -4.60
C LEU A 10 47.70 26.63 -3.40
N PHE A 11 48.23 26.73 -2.18
CA PHE A 11 47.44 26.57 -0.95
C PHE A 11 46.32 27.59 -0.86
N TRP A 12 46.62 28.89 -0.96
CA TRP A 12 45.60 29.95 -0.85
C TRP A 12 44.60 29.92 -2.00
N LEU A 13 45.03 29.58 -3.22
CA LEU A 13 44.14 29.35 -4.36
C LEU A 13 43.18 28.20 -4.08
N SER A 14 43.67 27.09 -3.51
CA SER A 14 42.82 25.94 -3.15
C SER A 14 41.82 26.30 -2.06
N VAL A 15 42.23 27.09 -1.05
CA VAL A 15 41.34 27.62 -0.02
C VAL A 15 40.26 28.51 -0.63
N LEU A 16 40.61 29.40 -1.55
CA LEU A 16 39.65 30.29 -2.21
C LEU A 16 38.66 29.51 -3.09
N ILE A 17 39.14 28.54 -3.87
CA ILE A 17 38.29 27.63 -4.66
C ILE A 17 37.35 26.85 -3.73
N PHE A 18 37.87 26.29 -2.63
CA PHE A 18 37.06 25.58 -1.65
C PHE A 18 35.97 26.47 -1.05
N LEU A 19 36.32 27.68 -0.61
CA LEU A 19 35.37 28.65 -0.06
C LEU A 19 34.33 29.13 -1.08
N ALA A 20 34.63 29.11 -2.37
CA ALA A 20 33.66 29.39 -3.43
C ALA A 20 32.78 28.17 -3.77
N LEU A 21 33.34 26.96 -3.79
CA LEU A 21 32.60 25.75 -4.12
C LEU A 21 31.64 25.31 -3.01
N VAL A 22 32.02 25.46 -1.74
CA VAL A 22 31.17 25.09 -0.59
C VAL A 22 29.78 25.73 -0.62
N PRO A 23 29.60 27.06 -0.75
CA PRO A 23 28.26 27.65 -0.81
C PRO A 23 27.49 27.20 -2.05
N VAL A 24 28.16 26.99 -3.19
CA VAL A 24 27.53 26.49 -4.43
C VAL A 24 27.00 25.07 -4.24
N THR A 25 27.81 24.17 -3.66
CA THR A 25 27.38 22.79 -3.40
C THR A 25 26.32 22.71 -2.31
N ILE A 26 26.37 23.57 -1.30
CA ILE A 26 25.33 23.69 -0.28
C ILE A 26 24.01 24.15 -0.92
N LEU A 27 24.02 25.21 -1.72
CA LEU A 27 22.81 25.70 -2.41
C LEU A 27 22.21 24.61 -3.32
N TYR A 28 23.06 23.95 -4.10
CA TYR A 28 22.65 22.83 -4.94
C TYR A 28 22.01 21.69 -4.12
N SER A 29 22.64 21.30 -3.00
CA SER A 29 22.15 20.22 -2.13
C SER A 29 20.86 20.62 -1.38
N LEU A 30 20.65 21.91 -1.14
CA LEU A 30 19.42 22.48 -0.61
C LEU A 30 18.30 22.58 -1.68
N GLY A 31 18.51 22.05 -2.89
CA GLY A 31 17.50 22.05 -3.95
C GLY A 31 17.34 23.38 -4.67
N TRP A 32 18.35 24.27 -4.63
CA TRP A 32 18.39 25.44 -5.49
C TRP A 32 18.95 25.06 -6.86
N ARG A 33 18.26 25.50 -7.91
CA ARG A 33 18.58 25.21 -9.30
C ARG A 33 18.51 26.49 -10.12
N LEU A 34 19.39 26.58 -11.12
CA LEU A 34 19.28 27.62 -12.14
C LEU A 34 18.35 27.11 -13.25
N ASP A 35 17.37 27.92 -13.64
CA ASP A 35 16.60 27.66 -14.85
C ASP A 35 17.35 28.11 -16.13
N ASP A 36 16.78 27.81 -17.30
CA ASP A 36 17.35 28.18 -18.60
C ASP A 36 17.53 29.71 -18.79
N ALA A 37 16.85 30.51 -17.97
CA ALA A 37 16.92 31.96 -17.94
C ALA A 37 17.83 32.49 -16.81
N TRP A 38 18.67 31.62 -16.22
CA TRP A 38 19.60 31.94 -15.14
C TRP A 38 18.94 32.43 -13.83
N ASN A 39 17.65 32.14 -13.64
CA ASN A 39 16.97 32.46 -12.39
C ASN A 39 17.18 31.34 -11.38
N LEU A 40 17.53 31.75 -10.16
CA LEU A 40 17.65 30.84 -9.04
C LEU A 40 16.26 30.48 -8.51
N LYS A 41 15.86 29.22 -8.66
CA LYS A 41 14.58 28.68 -8.19
C LYS A 41 14.80 27.56 -7.19
N ARG A 42 13.85 27.40 -6.29
CA ARG A 42 13.81 26.25 -5.38
C ARG A 42 12.96 25.16 -6.01
N THR A 43 13.52 23.96 -6.10
CA THR A 43 12.84 22.80 -6.69
C THR A 43 12.56 21.75 -5.64
N GLY A 44 11.58 20.90 -5.91
CA GLY A 44 11.36 19.66 -5.17
C GLY A 44 11.74 18.45 -6.01
N GLY A 45 11.35 17.28 -5.52
CA GLY A 45 11.40 16.04 -6.27
C GLY A 45 10.16 15.18 -6.02
N LEU A 46 9.98 14.19 -6.89
CA LEU A 46 8.94 13.18 -6.76
C LEU A 46 9.57 11.81 -6.96
N TYR A 47 9.43 10.95 -5.94
CA TYR A 47 9.81 9.55 -6.03
C TYR A 47 8.56 8.69 -6.21
N VAL A 48 8.53 7.91 -7.28
CA VAL A 48 7.42 7.00 -7.61
C VAL A 48 7.97 5.60 -7.78
N ALA A 49 7.40 4.63 -7.07
CA ALA A 49 7.77 3.22 -7.19
C ALA A 49 6.55 2.33 -7.42
N ALA A 50 6.79 1.14 -7.96
CA ALA A 50 5.81 0.08 -8.17
C ALA A 50 6.43 -1.28 -7.86
N ASP A 51 5.62 -2.19 -7.31
CA ASP A 51 6.12 -3.51 -6.88
C ASP A 51 6.33 -4.50 -8.04
N ILE A 52 5.89 -4.14 -9.25
CA ILE A 52 5.94 -5.00 -10.44
C ILE A 52 6.98 -4.46 -11.44
N SER A 53 7.90 -5.33 -11.85
CA SER A 53 8.90 -5.02 -12.89
C SER A 53 8.24 -4.86 -14.26
N GLY A 54 8.79 -4.02 -15.14
CA GLY A 54 8.21 -3.76 -16.46
C GLY A 54 7.09 -2.74 -16.44
N THR A 55 6.82 -2.11 -15.30
CA THR A 55 5.81 -1.08 -15.11
C THR A 55 6.27 0.24 -15.71
N GLU A 56 5.38 0.95 -16.38
CA GLU A 56 5.62 2.27 -16.95
C GLU A 56 5.13 3.36 -16.00
N ILE A 57 6.01 4.32 -15.68
CA ILE A 57 5.74 5.46 -14.82
C ILE A 57 5.71 6.72 -15.69
N PHE A 58 4.57 7.40 -15.69
CA PHE A 58 4.32 8.64 -16.40
C PHE A 58 4.14 9.81 -15.43
N MET A 59 4.59 10.99 -15.84
CA MET A 59 4.37 12.27 -15.17
C MET A 59 3.84 13.27 -16.19
N ASP A 60 2.66 13.84 -15.93
CA ASP A 60 1.96 14.78 -16.83
C ASP A 60 1.82 14.28 -18.28
N GLY A 61 1.71 12.96 -18.45
CA GLY A 61 1.58 12.29 -19.74
C GLY A 61 2.90 11.87 -20.38
N GLU A 62 4.04 12.31 -19.86
CA GLU A 62 5.37 11.95 -20.36
C GLU A 62 5.93 10.71 -19.65
N LEU A 63 6.45 9.75 -20.42
CA LEU A 63 7.08 8.55 -19.88
C LEU A 63 8.40 8.91 -19.19
N GLN A 64 8.46 8.71 -17.88
CA GLN A 64 9.66 8.97 -17.09
C GLN A 64 10.57 7.74 -17.01
N LYS A 65 9.97 6.55 -16.84
CA LYS A 65 10.71 5.30 -16.69
C LYS A 65 9.86 4.07 -16.96
N ARG A 66 10.51 3.01 -17.47
CA ARG A 66 10.02 1.63 -17.36
C ARG A 66 10.84 0.88 -16.29
N THR A 67 10.18 0.35 -15.27
CA THR A 67 10.85 -0.34 -14.15
C THR A 67 11.47 -1.64 -14.62
N ASN A 68 12.49 -2.12 -13.88
CA ASN A 68 13.13 -3.41 -14.12
C ASN A 68 13.40 -4.10 -12.78
N LEU A 69 13.94 -5.32 -12.82
CA LEU A 69 14.18 -6.14 -11.63
C LEU A 69 15.10 -5.48 -10.59
N LEU A 70 15.97 -4.54 -10.99
CA LEU A 70 16.89 -3.86 -10.07
C LEU A 70 16.39 -2.48 -9.62
N GLN A 71 15.42 -1.91 -10.32
CA GLN A 71 14.94 -0.55 -10.12
C GLN A 71 13.42 -0.50 -10.24
N SER A 72 12.76 -0.67 -9.09
CA SER A 72 11.30 -0.65 -8.93
C SER A 72 10.67 0.75 -8.97
N GLY A 73 11.49 1.80 -9.06
CA GLY A 73 10.99 3.18 -9.08
C GLY A 73 11.87 4.17 -9.83
N THR A 74 11.38 5.40 -9.91
CA THR A 74 12.05 6.55 -10.51
C THR A 74 12.02 7.75 -9.57
N PHE A 75 13.11 8.50 -9.55
CA PHE A 75 13.20 9.80 -8.87
C PHE A 75 13.27 10.87 -9.95
N VAL A 76 12.29 11.76 -9.96
CA VAL A 76 12.26 12.92 -10.86
C VAL A 76 12.57 14.15 -10.01
N ASP A 77 13.72 14.77 -10.28
CA ASP A 77 14.20 15.95 -9.57
C ASP A 77 13.99 17.23 -10.38
N ASN A 78 14.46 18.36 -9.85
CA ASN A 78 14.36 19.67 -10.50
C ASN A 78 12.91 20.09 -10.84
N LEU A 79 11.93 19.57 -10.09
CA LEU A 79 10.53 19.89 -10.30
C LEU A 79 10.19 21.23 -9.65
N ALA A 80 9.52 22.11 -10.39
CA ALA A 80 8.96 23.32 -9.81
C ALA A 80 7.91 22.95 -8.74
N PRO A 81 7.80 23.67 -7.61
CA PRO A 81 6.72 23.42 -6.66
C PRO A 81 5.35 23.57 -7.34
N GLY A 82 4.52 22.54 -7.24
CA GLY A 82 3.32 22.44 -8.07
C GLY A 82 2.59 21.12 -7.88
N LYS A 83 1.56 20.89 -8.68
CA LYS A 83 0.84 19.63 -8.72
C LYS A 83 1.19 18.89 -10.00
N TYR A 84 1.46 17.60 -9.87
CA TYR A 84 1.87 16.73 -10.96
C TYR A 84 0.97 15.51 -11.00
N ARG A 85 0.49 15.15 -12.19
CA ARG A 85 -0.28 13.93 -12.41
C ARG A 85 0.68 12.78 -12.65
N VAL A 86 0.68 11.83 -11.72
CA VAL A 86 1.44 10.58 -11.84
C VAL A 86 0.51 9.48 -12.30
N ALA A 87 0.93 8.71 -13.31
CA ALA A 87 0.26 7.48 -13.69
C ALA A 87 1.26 6.33 -13.72
N VAL A 88 0.86 5.18 -13.17
CA VAL A 88 1.66 3.96 -13.14
C VAL A 88 0.85 2.87 -13.82
N LEU A 89 1.37 2.36 -14.93
CA LEU A 89 0.68 1.48 -15.86
C LEU A 89 1.47 0.18 -16.06
N HIS A 90 0.75 -0.95 -16.08
CA HIS A 90 1.30 -2.25 -16.45
C HIS A 90 0.24 -3.06 -17.18
N GLU A 91 0.65 -3.87 -18.15
CA GLU A 91 -0.25 -4.77 -18.87
C GLU A 91 -0.98 -5.70 -17.90
N ASN A 92 -2.28 -5.90 -18.09
CA ASN A 92 -3.16 -6.73 -17.24
C ASN A 92 -3.39 -6.22 -15.81
N TYR A 93 -2.90 -5.03 -15.44
CA TYR A 93 -3.21 -4.38 -14.16
C TYR A 93 -4.10 -3.15 -14.35
N LEU A 94 -4.82 -2.80 -13.30
CA LEU A 94 -5.59 -1.58 -13.20
C LEU A 94 -4.62 -0.39 -13.10
N PRO A 95 -4.91 0.72 -13.79
CA PRO A 95 -4.06 1.90 -13.76
C PRO A 95 -4.08 2.50 -12.35
N TRP A 96 -2.91 2.89 -11.87
CA TRP A 96 -2.77 3.68 -10.65
C TRP A 96 -2.51 5.12 -11.05
N THR A 97 -3.27 6.09 -10.56
CA THR A 97 -3.12 7.50 -10.96
C THR A 97 -3.44 8.43 -9.80
N LYS A 98 -2.54 9.39 -9.53
CA LYS A 98 -2.73 10.42 -8.50
C LYS A 98 -2.25 11.79 -8.96
N GLU A 99 -2.86 12.84 -8.43
CA GLU A 99 -2.35 14.21 -8.52
C GLU A 99 -1.57 14.55 -7.23
N LEU A 100 -0.24 14.56 -7.30
CA LEU A 100 0.62 14.76 -6.14
C LEU A 100 1.22 16.15 -6.13
N LYS A 101 1.23 16.78 -4.95
CA LYS A 101 1.87 18.08 -4.75
C LYS A 101 3.37 17.89 -4.47
N VAL A 102 4.19 18.55 -5.26
CA VAL A 102 5.63 18.72 -5.03
C VAL A 102 5.85 20.02 -4.29
N PHE A 103 6.66 19.95 -3.23
CA PHE A 103 7.00 21.09 -2.39
C PHE A 103 8.46 21.49 -2.61
N SER A 104 8.75 22.78 -2.44
CA SER A 104 10.11 23.31 -2.49
C SER A 104 11.01 22.57 -1.50
N GLN A 105 12.16 22.07 -1.97
CA GLN A 105 13.21 21.41 -1.17
C GLN A 105 12.78 20.09 -0.49
N LEU A 106 11.64 19.51 -0.88
CA LEU A 106 11.15 18.24 -0.37
C LEU A 106 10.97 17.24 -1.49
N VAL A 107 11.09 15.95 -1.14
CA VAL A 107 10.74 14.84 -2.01
C VAL A 107 9.38 14.31 -1.61
N SER A 108 8.41 14.41 -2.50
CA SER A 108 7.14 13.71 -2.34
C SER A 108 7.32 12.26 -2.78
N GLU A 109 6.92 11.29 -1.95
CA GLU A 109 6.99 9.86 -2.27
C GLU A 109 5.59 9.29 -2.53
N ALA A 110 5.48 8.38 -3.49
CA ALA A 110 4.31 7.52 -3.67
C ALA A 110 4.71 6.13 -4.16
N ARG A 111 4.02 5.10 -3.67
CA ARG A 111 4.22 3.71 -4.11
C ARG A 111 2.91 3.13 -4.61
N ALA A 112 2.87 2.80 -5.89
CA ALA A 112 1.70 2.23 -6.52
C ALA A 112 1.51 0.77 -6.11
N LEU A 113 0.32 0.41 -5.64
CA LEU A 113 -0.14 -0.97 -5.65
C LEU A 113 -0.84 -1.24 -6.98
N LEU A 114 -0.30 -2.17 -7.76
CA LEU A 114 -0.90 -2.58 -9.02
C LEU A 114 -1.81 -3.79 -8.80
N VAL A 115 -3.11 -3.61 -9.00
CA VAL A 115 -4.12 -4.67 -8.88
C VAL A 115 -4.44 -5.28 -10.25
N PRO A 116 -4.33 -6.60 -10.48
CA PRO A 116 -4.67 -7.26 -11.72
C PRO A 116 -6.12 -6.99 -12.11
N ARG A 117 -6.37 -6.94 -13.42
CA ARG A 117 -7.71 -6.82 -13.99
C ARG A 117 -8.53 -8.10 -13.81
N SER A 118 -7.87 -9.24 -13.66
CA SER A 118 -8.48 -10.55 -13.45
C SER A 118 -7.75 -11.28 -12.34
N THR A 119 -8.50 -11.75 -11.36
CA THR A 119 -7.98 -12.60 -10.27
C THR A 119 -8.27 -14.05 -10.62
N ASN A 120 -7.24 -14.87 -10.79
CA ASN A 120 -7.42 -16.32 -10.94
C ASN A 120 -7.74 -16.94 -9.57
N GLY A 121 -8.93 -17.52 -9.46
CA GLY A 121 -9.38 -18.25 -8.28
C GLY A 121 -9.70 -19.70 -8.62
N LYS A 122 -9.34 -20.62 -7.72
CA LYS A 122 -9.74 -22.03 -7.78
C LYS A 122 -10.87 -22.25 -6.78
N VAL A 123 -12.01 -22.77 -7.23
CA VAL A 123 -13.04 -23.25 -6.30
C VAL A 123 -12.49 -24.47 -5.56
N VAL A 124 -12.45 -24.41 -4.23
CA VAL A 124 -11.93 -25.49 -3.39
C VAL A 124 -13.01 -26.20 -2.62
N LEU A 125 -14.13 -25.54 -2.33
CA LEU A 125 -15.26 -26.13 -1.62
C LEU A 125 -16.55 -25.43 -2.00
N LYS A 126 -17.67 -26.18 -2.02
CA LYS A 126 -19.02 -25.63 -2.17
C LYS A 126 -19.89 -26.18 -1.04
N GLY A 127 -20.73 -25.35 -0.48
CA GLY A 127 -21.67 -25.75 0.55
C GLY A 127 -22.58 -24.59 0.97
N PRO A 128 -23.54 -24.83 1.86
CA PRO A 128 -24.46 -23.82 2.38
C PRO A 128 -23.81 -22.88 3.42
N PHE A 129 -22.54 -22.50 3.21
CA PHE A 129 -21.78 -21.65 4.12
C PHE A 129 -22.23 -20.18 4.02
N LYS A 130 -22.32 -19.51 5.17
CA LYS A 130 -22.77 -18.12 5.31
C LYS A 130 -21.67 -17.18 5.77
N GLU A 131 -20.74 -17.66 6.58
CA GLU A 131 -19.64 -16.85 7.12
C GLU A 131 -18.32 -17.61 7.03
N ILE A 132 -17.23 -16.85 6.96
CA ILE A 132 -15.86 -17.35 6.96
C ILE A 132 -15.06 -16.59 8.03
N LYS A 133 -14.28 -17.31 8.84
CA LYS A 133 -13.34 -16.72 9.81
C LYS A 133 -12.03 -17.50 9.85
N ALA A 134 -10.97 -16.85 10.31
CA ALA A 134 -9.68 -17.50 10.53
C ALA A 134 -9.59 -18.00 11.98
N SER A 135 -9.12 -19.24 12.15
CA SER A 135 -8.57 -19.74 13.42
C SER A 135 -7.04 -19.63 13.34
N PHE A 136 -6.49 -18.48 13.73
CA PHE A 136 -5.06 -18.17 13.52
C PHE A 136 -4.12 -19.13 14.27
N GLY A 137 -4.48 -19.58 15.47
CA GLY A 137 -3.67 -20.51 16.25
C GLY A 137 -3.54 -21.90 15.63
N GLU A 138 -4.56 -22.33 14.87
CA GLU A 138 -4.61 -23.66 14.24
C GLU A 138 -4.35 -23.62 12.73
N GLY A 139 -4.28 -22.42 12.12
CA GLY A 139 -4.18 -22.25 10.67
C GLY A 139 -5.40 -22.76 9.91
N LEU A 140 -6.57 -22.79 10.55
CA LEU A 140 -7.80 -23.34 9.98
C LEU A 140 -8.75 -22.22 9.54
N ILE A 141 -9.61 -22.55 8.57
CA ILE A 141 -10.71 -21.69 8.13
C ILE A 141 -11.99 -22.23 8.75
N LEU A 142 -12.69 -21.38 9.50
CA LEU A 142 -13.98 -21.70 10.09
C LEU A 142 -15.07 -21.25 9.12
N LEU A 143 -15.87 -22.19 8.65
CA LEU A 143 -17.04 -21.93 7.80
C LEU A 143 -18.31 -22.15 8.60
N THR A 144 -19.21 -21.17 8.61
CA THR A 144 -20.46 -21.27 9.36
C THR A 144 -21.59 -21.68 8.44
N GLU A 145 -22.34 -22.72 8.82
CA GLU A 145 -23.59 -23.13 8.19
C GLU A 145 -24.74 -22.95 9.19
N VAL A 146 -25.86 -22.37 8.74
CA VAL A 146 -27.09 -22.27 9.56
C VAL A 146 -28.10 -23.28 9.03
N ARG A 147 -28.45 -24.27 9.85
CA ARG A 147 -29.52 -25.24 9.58
C ARG A 147 -30.65 -25.04 10.58
N GLU A 148 -31.82 -24.64 10.07
CA GLU A 148 -32.98 -24.32 10.89
C GLU A 148 -32.66 -23.24 11.94
N LYS A 149 -32.45 -23.64 13.19
CA LYS A 149 -32.09 -22.79 14.34
C LYS A 149 -30.75 -23.17 14.98
N ARG A 150 -29.97 -24.04 14.33
CA ARG A 150 -28.67 -24.50 14.80
C ARG A 150 -27.58 -24.00 13.87
N THR A 151 -26.53 -23.48 14.47
CA THR A 151 -25.34 -23.03 13.75
C THR A 151 -24.28 -24.11 13.85
N PHE A 152 -23.75 -24.52 12.71
CA PHE A 152 -22.65 -25.47 12.60
C PHE A 152 -21.40 -24.73 12.15
N VAL A 153 -20.25 -25.07 12.73
CA VAL A 153 -18.94 -24.57 12.33
C VAL A 153 -18.15 -25.74 11.75
N HIS A 154 -17.67 -25.55 10.52
CA HIS A 154 -16.83 -26.51 9.81
C HIS A 154 -15.39 -26.00 9.79
N SER A 155 -14.48 -26.77 10.37
CA SER A 155 -13.05 -26.47 10.34
C SER A 155 -12.44 -27.01 9.06
N TYR A 156 -12.16 -26.13 8.11
CA TYR A 156 -11.49 -26.44 6.85
C TYR A 156 -9.98 -26.26 6.99
N SER A 157 -9.21 -27.23 6.50
CA SER A 157 -7.75 -27.18 6.43
C SER A 157 -7.30 -26.67 5.06
N PRO A 158 -6.69 -25.47 5.00
CA PRO A 158 -5.99 -24.98 3.81
C PRO A 158 -4.93 -25.94 3.26
N LEU A 159 -4.25 -26.66 4.16
CA LEU A 159 -3.15 -27.56 3.82
C LEU A 159 -3.66 -28.88 3.20
N GLU A 160 -4.70 -29.47 3.78
CA GLU A 160 -5.27 -30.74 3.32
C GLU A 160 -6.40 -30.56 2.28
N GLU A 161 -6.78 -29.32 1.99
CA GLU A 161 -7.90 -28.93 1.13
C GLU A 161 -9.22 -29.67 1.44
N LYS A 162 -9.52 -29.89 2.73
CA LYS A 162 -10.74 -30.60 3.18
C LYS A 162 -11.26 -30.09 4.52
N ILE A 163 -12.52 -30.41 4.82
CA ILE A 163 -13.09 -30.24 6.16
C ILE A 163 -12.52 -31.32 7.08
N LEU A 164 -11.94 -30.90 8.21
CA LEU A 164 -11.42 -31.80 9.25
C LEU A 164 -12.50 -32.16 10.27
N LYS A 165 -13.34 -31.19 10.63
CA LYS A 165 -14.32 -31.33 11.71
C LYS A 165 -15.55 -30.47 11.43
N SER A 166 -16.71 -30.90 11.92
CA SER A 166 -17.97 -30.15 11.85
C SER A 166 -18.69 -30.28 13.18
N GLU A 167 -18.99 -29.14 13.81
CA GLU A 167 -19.51 -29.10 15.18
C GLU A 167 -20.64 -28.09 15.31
N LEU A 168 -21.49 -28.28 16.32
CA LEU A 168 -22.44 -27.24 16.72
C LEU A 168 -21.67 -26.07 17.34
N LYS A 169 -21.96 -24.85 16.87
CA LYS A 169 -21.40 -23.61 17.43
C LYS A 169 -21.80 -23.53 18.90
N GLN A 170 -20.82 -23.57 19.79
CA GLN A 170 -21.04 -23.24 21.20
C GLN A 170 -21.18 -21.72 21.31
N GLU A 171 -22.03 -21.24 22.21
CA GLU A 171 -22.14 -19.81 22.53
C GLU A 171 -20.85 -19.37 23.24
N THR A 172 -19.83 -19.05 22.46
CA THR A 172 -18.66 -18.31 22.92
C THR A 172 -18.79 -16.88 22.42
N GLU A 173 -18.41 -15.90 23.25
CA GLU A 173 -18.23 -14.53 22.78
C GLU A 173 -17.19 -14.54 21.65
N GLU A 174 -17.64 -14.36 20.43
CA GLU A 174 -16.75 -14.17 19.29
C GLU A 174 -16.14 -12.79 19.43
N GLU A 175 -14.83 -12.74 19.67
CA GLU A 175 -14.08 -11.49 19.63
C GLU A 175 -14.14 -10.96 18.19
N ILE A 176 -15.04 -10.00 17.96
CA ILE A 176 -15.00 -9.19 16.74
C ILE A 176 -13.71 -8.40 16.85
N LEU A 177 -12.68 -8.86 16.17
CA LEU A 177 -11.43 -8.12 16.10
C LEU A 177 -11.70 -6.83 15.30
N ARG A 178 -12.04 -5.76 16.03
CA ARG A 178 -12.32 -4.42 15.48
C ARG A 178 -11.06 -3.62 15.20
N GLU A 179 -9.91 -4.16 15.58
CA GLU A 179 -8.60 -3.56 15.40
C GLU A 179 -7.63 -4.54 14.74
N ARG A 180 -6.74 -4.03 13.88
CA ARG A 180 -5.57 -4.74 13.34
C ARG A 180 -4.34 -3.86 13.50
N LEU A 181 -3.26 -4.43 14.03
CA LEU A 181 -1.94 -3.79 14.06
C LEU A 181 -1.12 -4.26 12.86
N ASP A 182 -0.29 -3.37 12.31
CA ASP A 182 0.71 -3.81 11.32
C ASP A 182 1.81 -4.64 12.00
N SER A 183 2.63 -5.31 11.20
CA SER A 183 3.71 -6.18 11.71
C SER A 183 4.77 -5.50 12.57
N ARG A 184 4.83 -4.16 12.57
CA ARG A 184 5.75 -3.38 13.40
C ARG A 184 5.06 -2.63 14.54
N GLU A 185 3.76 -2.84 14.72
CA GLU A 185 2.92 -2.11 15.69
C GLU A 185 3.15 -0.58 15.59
N SER A 186 3.34 -0.11 14.36
CA SER A 186 3.57 1.28 13.97
C SER A 186 2.30 1.95 13.47
N SER A 187 1.33 1.18 13.00
CA SER A 187 0.00 1.67 12.65
C SER A 187 -1.07 0.64 13.02
N LYS A 188 -2.32 1.13 13.15
CA LYS A 188 -3.49 0.27 13.31
C LYS A 188 -4.61 0.64 12.35
N ILE A 189 -5.44 -0.34 12.00
CA ILE A 189 -6.73 -0.15 11.32
C ILE A 189 -7.83 -0.46 12.33
N VAL A 190 -8.83 0.42 12.45
CA VAL A 190 -9.96 0.25 13.36
C VAL A 190 -11.27 0.42 12.61
N TRP A 191 -12.22 -0.51 12.83
CA TRP A 191 -13.59 -0.42 12.36
C TRP A 191 -14.52 0.06 13.47
N ASP A 192 -15.18 1.19 13.24
CA ASP A 192 -16.28 1.69 14.07
C ASP A 192 -17.61 1.44 13.36
N GLY A 193 -18.33 0.41 13.81
CA GLY A 193 -19.63 0.03 13.25
C GLY A 193 -20.76 1.04 13.55
N ALA A 194 -20.67 1.82 14.62
CA ALA A 194 -21.67 2.84 14.94
C ALA A 194 -21.52 4.06 14.02
N ALA A 195 -20.29 4.52 13.82
CA ALA A 195 -19.98 5.61 12.90
C ALA A 195 -19.95 5.18 11.42
N LYS A 196 -19.90 3.87 11.16
CA LYS A 196 -19.66 3.26 9.84
C LYS A 196 -18.39 3.78 9.18
N THR A 197 -17.30 3.80 9.94
CA THR A 197 -16.00 4.30 9.48
C THR A 197 -14.89 3.28 9.70
N LEU A 198 -14.07 3.07 8.67
CA LEU A 198 -12.81 2.35 8.75
C LEU A 198 -11.69 3.39 8.79
N LYS A 199 -10.88 3.39 9.84
CA LYS A 199 -9.80 4.37 10.04
C LYS A 199 -8.47 3.68 10.18
N ALA A 200 -7.40 4.33 9.74
CA ALA A 200 -6.04 3.96 10.06
C ALA A 200 -5.38 5.05 10.91
N SER A 201 -4.61 4.67 11.91
CA SER A 201 -3.89 5.61 12.79
C SER A 201 -2.42 5.23 12.87
N TRP A 202 -1.54 6.23 12.82
CA TRP A 202 -0.10 6.08 13.06
C TRP A 202 0.17 6.16 14.57
N LEU A 203 0.97 5.23 15.09
CA LEU A 203 1.17 5.03 16.53
C LEU A 203 2.56 5.46 17.02
N LYS A 204 3.47 5.87 16.12
CA LYS A 204 4.83 6.32 16.46
C LYS A 204 4.95 7.84 16.35
N GLU A 205 6.03 8.40 16.89
CA GLU A 205 6.34 9.82 16.76
C GLU A 205 6.65 10.22 15.30
N THR A 206 6.60 11.53 15.03
CA THR A 206 6.87 12.13 13.72
C THR A 206 8.36 12.04 13.32
N PRO A 207 8.70 12.07 12.02
CA PRO A 207 7.81 12.32 10.87
C PRO A 207 6.91 11.14 10.50
N PHE A 208 5.71 11.44 10.00
CA PHE A 208 4.82 10.41 9.45
C PHE A 208 5.39 9.86 8.13
N PRO A 209 5.15 8.57 7.83
CA PRO A 209 5.50 8.02 6.53
C PRO A 209 4.66 8.68 5.42
N TYR A 210 5.09 8.57 4.16
CA TYR A 210 4.43 9.26 3.03
C TYR A 210 2.93 8.98 2.91
N TYR A 211 2.48 7.81 3.35
CA TYR A 211 1.10 7.34 3.26
C TYR A 211 0.20 7.78 4.42
N PHE A 212 0.74 8.54 5.38
CA PHE A 212 -0.02 9.21 6.43
C PHE A 212 0.21 10.73 6.35
N PRO A 213 -0.65 11.48 5.63
CA PRO A 213 -0.55 12.94 5.62
C PRO A 213 -0.96 13.58 6.97
N ALA A 214 -1.67 12.83 7.82
CA ALA A 214 -2.08 13.17 9.18
C ALA A 214 -1.85 11.95 10.11
N PRO A 215 -1.88 12.12 11.46
CA PRO A 215 -1.74 10.99 12.38
C PRO A 215 -2.87 9.95 12.27
N GLU A 216 -4.02 10.34 11.72
CA GLU A 216 -5.15 9.46 11.48
C GLU A 216 -5.76 9.75 10.10
N GLU A 217 -6.14 8.69 9.40
CA GLU A 217 -6.76 8.72 8.08
C GLU A 217 -8.08 7.94 8.10
N THR A 218 -9.16 8.54 7.60
CA THR A 218 -10.41 7.80 7.34
C THR A 218 -10.30 7.08 6.00
N LEU A 219 -10.15 5.75 6.04
CA LEU A 219 -10.02 4.89 4.87
C LEU A 219 -11.34 4.75 4.12
N LEU A 220 -12.43 4.50 4.86
CA LEU A 220 -13.79 4.34 4.33
C LEU A 220 -14.79 5.01 5.27
N ALA A 221 -15.85 5.60 4.70
CA ALA A 221 -16.97 6.18 5.45
C ALA A 221 -18.30 5.81 4.80
N GLY A 222 -19.32 5.51 5.62
CA GLY A 222 -20.67 5.19 5.15
C GLY A 222 -20.81 3.82 4.47
N LYS A 223 -19.81 2.95 4.61
CA LYS A 223 -19.80 1.58 4.05
C LYS A 223 -19.90 0.58 5.18
N GLU A 224 -20.70 -0.48 5.01
CA GLU A 224 -20.72 -1.58 5.97
C GLU A 224 -19.53 -2.51 5.71
N VAL A 225 -18.48 -2.39 6.54
CA VAL A 225 -17.28 -3.22 6.41
C VAL A 225 -17.50 -4.51 7.20
N ARG A 226 -17.55 -5.63 6.47
CA ARG A 226 -17.71 -6.98 7.05
C ARG A 226 -16.39 -7.49 7.63
N ASN A 227 -15.29 -7.21 6.96
CA ASN A 227 -13.96 -7.68 7.34
C ASN A 227 -12.87 -6.79 6.72
N PHE A 228 -11.71 -6.73 7.35
CA PHE A 228 -10.55 -5.99 6.88
C PHE A 228 -9.23 -6.55 7.42
N GLU A 229 -8.15 -6.32 6.67
CA GLU A 229 -6.79 -6.71 7.04
C GLU A 229 -5.76 -5.79 6.37
N TYR A 230 -4.52 -5.75 6.83
CA TYR A 230 -3.42 -5.17 6.06
C TYR A 230 -3.17 -5.99 4.78
N PHE A 231 -2.86 -5.29 3.68
CA PHE A 231 -2.39 -5.98 2.47
C PHE A 231 -1.03 -6.65 2.76
N PRO A 232 -0.79 -7.92 2.38
CA PRO A 232 0.44 -8.62 2.69
C PRO A 232 1.69 -7.85 2.27
N LYS A 233 2.68 -7.78 3.16
CA LYS A 233 3.97 -7.09 2.96
C LYS A 233 3.86 -5.57 2.73
N ARG A 234 2.66 -4.98 2.76
CA ARG A 234 2.41 -3.55 2.62
C ARG A 234 1.86 -3.01 3.94
N ARG A 235 2.25 -1.78 4.29
CA ARG A 235 1.80 -1.09 5.51
C ARG A 235 0.95 0.15 5.21
N ASP A 236 0.73 0.39 3.93
CA ASP A 236 0.10 1.57 3.36
C ASP A 236 -1.17 1.24 2.57
N VAL A 237 -1.62 -0.02 2.61
CA VAL A 237 -2.82 -0.51 1.94
C VAL A 237 -3.55 -1.51 2.85
N ALA A 238 -4.87 -1.37 2.97
CA ALA A 238 -5.76 -2.37 3.56
C ALA A 238 -6.45 -3.19 2.47
N ILE A 239 -6.90 -4.37 2.85
CA ILE A 239 -7.92 -5.15 2.15
C ILE A 239 -9.20 -5.04 2.98
N ALA A 240 -10.34 -4.75 2.35
CA ALA A 240 -11.63 -4.64 3.03
C ALA A 240 -12.76 -5.28 2.23
N ALA A 241 -13.63 -6.03 2.90
CA ALA A 241 -14.86 -6.59 2.34
C ALA A 241 -16.04 -5.67 2.69
N PHE A 242 -16.65 -5.07 1.67
CA PHE A 242 -17.84 -4.23 1.80
C PHE A 242 -18.62 -4.21 0.48
N ASP A 243 -19.88 -3.78 0.55
CA ASP A 243 -20.82 -3.85 -0.59
C ASP A 243 -20.78 -5.26 -1.22
N ASN A 244 -20.53 -5.36 -2.53
CA ASN A 244 -20.47 -6.61 -3.28
C ASN A 244 -19.03 -7.07 -3.61
N GLY A 245 -18.01 -6.60 -2.89
CA GLY A 245 -16.63 -6.87 -3.26
C GLY A 245 -15.63 -6.93 -2.10
N ILE A 246 -14.44 -7.42 -2.43
CA ILE A 246 -13.23 -7.31 -1.64
C ILE A 246 -12.33 -6.31 -2.38
N TRP A 247 -11.87 -5.29 -1.66
CA TRP A 247 -11.22 -4.13 -2.25
C TRP A 247 -9.87 -3.87 -1.58
N THR A 248 -8.88 -3.41 -2.33
CA THR A 248 -7.74 -2.70 -1.76
C THR A 248 -8.16 -1.26 -1.44
N VAL A 249 -7.66 -0.72 -0.33
CA VAL A 249 -7.90 0.65 0.12
C VAL A 249 -6.57 1.24 0.55
N GLU A 250 -6.04 2.18 -0.24
CA GLU A 250 -4.79 2.86 0.12
C GLU A 250 -4.96 3.76 1.34
N PHE A 251 -3.90 3.93 2.12
CA PHE A 251 -3.86 4.83 3.27
C PHE A 251 -3.62 6.28 2.85
N ASP A 252 -2.79 6.47 1.82
CA ASP A 252 -2.44 7.79 1.29
C ASP A 252 -3.64 8.46 0.59
N SER A 253 -4.23 9.46 1.24
CA SER A 253 -5.34 10.24 0.69
C SER A 253 -4.92 11.40 -0.22
N ARG A 254 -3.61 11.72 -0.31
CA ARG A 254 -3.12 12.83 -1.14
C ARG A 254 -3.46 12.57 -2.61
N GLY A 255 -4.03 13.56 -3.30
CA GLY A 255 -4.39 13.41 -4.71
C GLY A 255 -5.58 12.50 -5.00
N GLY A 256 -6.31 12.06 -3.96
CA GLY A 256 -7.40 11.10 -4.05
C GLY A 256 -6.99 9.71 -3.59
N ARG A 257 -7.80 9.11 -2.71
CA ARG A 257 -7.59 7.74 -2.22
C ARG A 257 -7.96 6.74 -3.32
N ILE A 258 -7.05 5.82 -3.63
CA ILE A 258 -7.31 4.77 -4.61
C ILE A 258 -7.93 3.57 -3.90
N ILE A 259 -9.04 3.09 -4.46
CA ILE A 259 -9.76 1.90 -4.02
C ILE A 259 -9.98 1.02 -5.26
N GLN A 260 -9.47 -0.21 -5.25
CA GLN A 260 -9.51 -1.10 -6.41
C GLN A 260 -10.03 -2.50 -6.04
N PRO A 261 -10.80 -3.17 -6.92
CA PRO A 261 -11.37 -4.47 -6.61
C PRO A 261 -10.32 -5.59 -6.71
N ILE A 262 -10.25 -6.44 -5.69
CA ILE A 262 -9.57 -7.75 -5.75
C ILE A 262 -10.55 -8.81 -6.27
N TYR A 263 -11.79 -8.77 -5.79
CA TYR A 263 -12.86 -9.69 -6.15
C TYR A 263 -14.21 -8.98 -6.10
N LYS A 264 -15.11 -9.29 -7.03
CA LYS A 264 -16.50 -8.83 -7.04
C LYS A 264 -17.43 -10.03 -7.13
N GLY A 265 -18.47 -10.02 -6.31
CA GLY A 265 -19.36 -11.14 -6.09
C GLY A 265 -20.75 -10.68 -5.68
N LYS A 266 -21.45 -11.50 -4.88
CA LYS A 266 -22.74 -11.13 -4.30
C LYS A 266 -22.55 -10.41 -2.96
N SER A 267 -21.90 -11.08 -2.01
CA SER A 267 -21.59 -10.53 -0.69
C SER A 267 -20.34 -11.23 -0.15
N PRO A 268 -19.20 -11.07 -0.81
CA PRO A 268 -17.99 -11.79 -0.44
C PRO A 268 -17.46 -11.34 0.92
N ASP A 269 -16.85 -12.30 1.60
CA ASP A 269 -15.98 -12.12 2.77
C ASP A 269 -14.72 -12.98 2.57
N PHE A 270 -13.70 -12.80 3.39
CA PHE A 270 -12.41 -13.44 3.19
C PHE A 270 -11.69 -13.86 4.47
N VAL A 271 -10.73 -14.76 4.28
CA VAL A 271 -9.68 -15.06 5.24
C VAL A 271 -8.33 -14.85 4.56
N LEU A 272 -7.45 -14.16 5.27
CA LEU A 272 -6.06 -13.95 4.91
C LEU A 272 -5.22 -14.24 6.15
N PHE A 273 -4.32 -15.22 6.05
CA PHE A 273 -3.42 -15.54 7.15
C PHE A 273 -2.24 -14.57 7.18
N PRO A 274 -1.72 -14.20 8.36
CA PRO A 274 -0.63 -13.24 8.48
C PRO A 274 0.61 -13.66 7.69
N GLY A 275 1.14 -12.75 6.89
CA GLY A 275 2.35 -13.00 6.08
C GLY A 275 2.13 -13.87 4.83
N GLU A 276 0.92 -14.41 4.62
CA GLU A 276 0.60 -15.16 3.42
C GLU A 276 0.04 -14.27 2.31
N ASN A 277 0.30 -14.66 1.05
CA ASN A 277 -0.34 -14.07 -0.12
C ASN A 277 -1.60 -14.83 -0.55
N GLN A 278 -1.98 -15.89 0.19
CA GLN A 278 -3.11 -16.73 -0.16
C GLN A 278 -4.39 -16.16 0.45
N LEU A 279 -5.32 -15.76 -0.40
CA LEU A 279 -6.64 -15.27 -0.02
C LEU A 279 -7.67 -16.38 -0.19
N TYR A 280 -8.47 -16.62 0.84
CA TYR A 280 -9.64 -17.48 0.79
C TYR A 280 -10.88 -16.62 0.80
N ILE A 281 -11.72 -16.75 -0.22
CA ILE A 281 -12.91 -15.93 -0.42
C ILE A 281 -14.12 -16.83 -0.25
N LEU A 282 -15.05 -16.46 0.63
CA LEU A 282 -16.37 -17.08 0.68
C LEU A 282 -17.37 -16.13 0.01
N ASP A 283 -18.04 -16.61 -1.03
CA ASP A 283 -19.11 -15.87 -1.70
C ASP A 283 -20.19 -16.85 -2.17
N ASP A 284 -21.44 -16.60 -1.79
CA ASP A 284 -22.61 -17.42 -2.16
C ASP A 284 -22.44 -18.93 -1.88
N GLY A 285 -21.79 -19.28 -0.74
CA GLY A 285 -21.54 -20.67 -0.35
C GLY A 285 -20.37 -21.34 -1.08
N ILE A 286 -19.65 -20.60 -1.92
CA ILE A 286 -18.48 -21.09 -2.64
C ILE A 286 -17.23 -20.58 -1.95
N LEU A 287 -16.36 -21.50 -1.52
CA LEU A 287 -15.02 -21.17 -1.05
C LEU A 287 -14.05 -21.19 -2.24
N ILE A 288 -13.40 -20.06 -2.47
CA ILE A 288 -12.48 -19.82 -3.57
C ILE A 288 -11.10 -19.53 -2.98
N LYS A 289 -10.08 -20.25 -3.47
CA LYS A 289 -8.67 -20.02 -3.17
C LYS A 289 -8.07 -19.15 -4.27
N ALA A 290 -7.60 -17.95 -3.94
CA ALA A 290 -7.01 -16.99 -4.86
C ALA A 290 -5.67 -16.46 -4.33
N SER A 291 -4.74 -16.11 -5.21
CA SER A 291 -3.45 -15.53 -4.80
C SER A 291 -3.46 -14.01 -4.97
N LEU A 292 -2.98 -13.30 -3.96
CA LEU A 292 -2.69 -11.88 -4.05
C LEU A 292 -1.41 -11.67 -4.86
N PHE A 293 -1.48 -10.67 -5.73
CA PHE A 293 -0.63 -10.44 -6.90
C PHE A 293 0.72 -9.76 -6.62
N SER A 294 1.22 -9.85 -5.39
CA SER A 294 2.55 -9.36 -5.05
C SER A 294 3.58 -10.48 -5.24
N GLN A 295 4.03 -10.65 -6.49
CA GLN A 295 5.27 -11.37 -6.81
C GLN A 295 6.28 -10.31 -7.29
N GLY A 296 7.10 -9.86 -6.35
CA GLY A 296 8.27 -9.01 -6.52
C GLY A 296 9.21 -9.30 -5.37
#